data_AF-A0A1I8H234-F1
#
_entry.id   AF-A0A1I8H234-F1
#
_cell.length_a   1.000
_cell.length_b   1.000
_cell.length_c   1.000
_cell.angle_alpha   90.00
_cell.angle_beta   90.00
_cell.angle_gamma   90.00
#
_symmetry.space_group_name_H-M   'P 1'
#
loop_
_entity.id
_entity.type
_entity.pdbx_description
1 polymer ?
#
loop_
_entity_poly.entity_id
_entity_poly.type
_entity_poly.pdbx_seq_one_letter_code
_entity_poly.pdbx_strand_id
1 'polypeptide(L)'
;SIVSEPDFAGQVLRSSHWIYWGIGQVAQSHQRFHVVEQTEIANDANLRVFGYSEPYHARCTATKLYTSQKLAWICSDQLGFEDDYPKIRAPDGALLINGFLLCFDASANFERQCAFLKEVAPYLAKAKRPCVLAVTKMDLIANQPELHARQMEALRKAAKNLSNLAGTVETSAQLGVNVDEAFRLLAGAIEKSRPRAA
;
A
#
# COMPACT_ATOMS: atom_id res chain seq x y z
N SER A 1 5.19 -7.71 9.18
CA SER A 1 6.36 -7.58 10.09
C SER A 1 6.15 -8.38 11.36
N ILE A 2 7.23 -8.83 12.01
CA ILE A 2 7.18 -9.51 13.31
C ILE A 2 7.80 -8.54 14.33
N VAL A 3 7.09 -8.22 15.41
CA VAL A 3 7.51 -7.23 16.41
C VAL A 3 7.04 -7.64 17.81
N SER A 4 7.63 -7.03 18.84
CA SER A 4 7.20 -7.21 20.22
C SER A 4 5.88 -6.49 20.51
N GLU A 5 5.18 -6.88 21.58
CA GLU A 5 3.94 -6.21 21.99
C GLU A 5 4.13 -4.72 22.37
N PRO A 6 5.19 -4.33 23.10
CA PRO A 6 5.52 -2.92 23.32
C PRO A 6 5.71 -2.14 22.02
N ASP A 7 6.44 -2.70 21.06
CA ASP A 7 6.68 -2.05 19.76
C ASP A 7 5.38 -1.84 18.98
N PHE A 8 4.49 -2.84 19.02
CA PHE A 8 3.18 -2.75 18.38
C PHE A 8 2.32 -1.64 19.02
N ALA A 9 2.40 -1.45 20.34
CA ALA A 9 1.71 -0.38 21.07
C ALA A 9 2.38 0.99 20.94
N GLY A 10 3.66 1.04 20.53
CA GLY A 10 4.49 2.23 20.35
C GLY A 10 3.91 3.26 19.37
N GLN A 11 4.51 4.46 19.29
CA GLN A 11 3.90 5.55 18.54
C GLN A 11 3.94 5.36 17.02
N VAL A 12 4.88 4.56 16.52
CA VAL A 12 5.00 4.26 15.08
C VAL A 12 3.89 3.31 14.64
N LEU A 13 3.72 2.16 15.31
CA LEU A 13 2.71 1.17 14.95
C LEU A 13 1.34 1.48 15.53
N ARG A 14 1.28 2.09 16.72
CA ARG A 14 0.08 2.60 17.39
C ARG A 14 -1.07 1.60 17.37
N SER A 15 -0.78 0.35 17.72
CA SER A 15 -1.72 -0.76 17.75
C SER A 15 -2.53 -0.93 16.45
N SER A 16 -1.90 -0.65 15.30
CA SER A 16 -2.58 -0.65 14.01
C SER A 16 -1.83 -1.50 12.97
N HIS A 17 -2.59 -2.14 12.10
CA HIS A 17 -2.07 -2.98 11.00
C HIS A 17 -1.76 -2.17 9.74
N TRP A 18 -1.37 -0.91 9.91
CA TRP A 18 -0.94 -0.06 8.83
C TRP A 18 0.20 0.85 9.27
N ILE A 19 1.07 1.15 8.32
CA ILE A 19 2.27 1.95 8.51
C ILE A 19 2.04 3.30 7.85
N TYR A 20 2.37 4.38 8.55
CA TYR A 20 2.45 5.70 7.95
C TYR A 20 3.88 5.92 7.47
N TRP A 21 4.07 6.14 6.17
CA TRP A 21 5.40 6.38 5.59
C TRP A 21 5.79 7.86 5.56
N GLY A 22 4.84 8.76 5.87
CA GLY A 22 5.06 10.20 5.81
C GLY A 22 4.40 10.86 4.60
N ILE A 23 4.98 11.99 4.20
CA ILE A 23 4.49 12.79 3.08
C ILE A 23 5.40 12.51 1.87
N GLY A 24 4.81 11.94 0.82
CA GLY A 24 5.44 11.79 -0.47
C GLY A 24 5.17 12.98 -1.39
N GLN A 25 6.04 13.16 -2.38
CA GLN A 25 5.90 14.13 -3.45
C GLN A 25 6.33 13.46 -4.75
N VAL A 26 5.52 13.56 -5.81
CA VAL A 26 5.94 13.07 -7.13
C VAL A 26 6.97 14.05 -7.68
N ALA A 27 8.07 13.54 -8.24
CA ALA A 27 9.06 14.37 -8.91
C ALA A 27 8.41 15.35 -9.90
N GLN A 28 8.85 16.61 -9.86
CA GLN A 28 8.35 17.71 -10.70
C GLN A 28 6.88 18.10 -10.52
N SER A 29 6.19 17.56 -9.50
CA SER A 29 4.84 17.99 -9.10
C SER A 29 4.87 18.74 -7.77
N HIS A 30 4.01 19.75 -7.61
CA HIS A 30 3.76 20.38 -6.30
C HIS A 30 2.81 19.58 -5.43
N GLN A 31 2.27 18.48 -5.94
CA GLN A 31 1.31 17.64 -5.24
C GLN A 31 2.00 16.81 -4.16
N ARG A 32 1.58 17.02 -2.92
CA ARG A 32 1.99 16.24 -1.75
C ARG A 32 0.88 15.28 -1.36
N PHE A 33 1.26 14.09 -0.94
CA PHE A 33 0.31 13.06 -0.51
C PHE A 33 0.84 12.34 0.72
N HIS A 34 -0.07 11.95 1.60
CA HIS A 34 0.25 11.05 2.71
C HIS A 34 0.34 9.63 2.17
N VAL A 35 1.41 8.91 2.52
CA VAL A 35 1.60 7.52 2.12
C VAL A 35 1.33 6.62 3.31
N VAL A 36 0.46 5.63 3.10
CA VAL A 36 0.13 4.58 4.06
C VAL A 36 0.29 3.23 3.40
N GLU A 37 0.83 2.28 4.14
CA GLU A 37 0.86 0.86 3.77
C GLU A 37 -0.07 0.08 4.68
N GLN A 38 -1.03 -0.63 4.08
CA GLN A 38 -1.83 -1.64 4.78
C GLN A 38 -1.04 -2.94 4.83
N THR A 39 -0.95 -3.58 5.99
CA THR A 39 -0.12 -4.78 6.19
C THR A 39 -0.67 -5.69 7.28
N GLU A 40 0.09 -6.71 7.65
CA GLU A 40 -0.15 -7.56 8.81
C GLU A 40 1.09 -7.58 9.72
N ILE A 41 0.85 -7.43 11.01
CA ILE A 41 1.90 -7.35 12.03
C ILE A 41 1.65 -8.49 12.99
N ALA A 42 2.65 -9.34 13.17
CA ALA A 42 2.60 -10.49 14.04
C ALA A 42 3.46 -10.28 15.28
N ASN A 43 3.04 -10.93 16.36
CA ASN A 43 3.75 -10.95 17.63
C ASN A 43 4.95 -11.91 17.53
N ASP A 44 6.12 -11.45 17.96
CA ASP A 44 7.37 -12.21 17.95
C ASP A 44 7.36 -13.44 18.86
N ALA A 45 6.65 -13.40 19.97
CA ALA A 45 6.59 -14.48 20.96
C ALA A 45 5.77 -15.69 20.49
N ASN A 46 4.79 -15.50 19.60
CA ASN A 46 3.86 -16.57 19.19
C ASN A 46 3.59 -16.66 17.68
N LEU A 47 4.15 -15.75 16.88
CA LEU A 47 4.00 -15.65 15.44
C LEU A 47 2.55 -15.49 14.94
N ARG A 48 1.63 -15.09 15.83
CA ARG A 48 0.24 -14.79 15.48
C ARG A 48 0.10 -13.30 15.19
N VAL A 49 -0.76 -12.97 14.23
CA VAL A 49 -1.15 -11.59 13.94
C VAL A 49 -1.75 -10.97 15.21
N PHE A 50 -1.31 -9.75 15.56
CA PHE A 50 -1.90 -9.01 16.68
C PHE A 50 -3.42 -8.85 16.50
N GLY A 51 -4.17 -8.83 17.61
CA GLY A 51 -5.62 -8.98 17.62
C GLY A 51 -6.36 -8.04 16.67
N TYR A 52 -6.91 -8.59 15.59
CA TYR A 52 -7.81 -7.89 14.68
C TYR A 52 -8.93 -8.83 14.25
N SER A 53 -10.18 -8.34 14.26
CA SER A 53 -11.37 -9.16 14.01
C SER A 53 -11.70 -9.32 12.53
N GLU A 54 -11.35 -8.35 11.69
CA GLU A 54 -11.66 -8.39 10.25
C GLU A 54 -10.50 -9.01 9.43
N PRO A 55 -10.82 -9.78 8.38
CA PRO A 55 -9.80 -10.32 7.47
C PRO A 55 -9.10 -9.21 6.69
N TYR A 56 -7.84 -9.46 6.31
CA TYR A 56 -7.00 -8.49 5.62
C TYR A 56 -7.63 -7.93 4.33
N HIS A 57 -8.30 -8.77 3.52
CA HIS A 57 -8.94 -8.33 2.27
C HIS A 57 -10.04 -7.27 2.46
N ALA A 58 -10.67 -7.22 3.64
CA ALA A 58 -11.63 -6.18 3.99
C ALA A 58 -10.90 -4.94 4.53
N ARG A 59 -10.00 -5.14 5.49
CA ARG A 59 -9.24 -4.06 6.17
C ARG A 59 -8.41 -3.23 5.19
N CYS A 60 -7.74 -3.86 4.22
CA CYS A 60 -6.81 -3.20 3.31
C CYS A 60 -7.48 -2.18 2.36
N THR A 61 -8.80 -2.19 2.28
CA THR A 61 -9.60 -1.25 1.45
C THR A 61 -10.30 -0.15 2.26
N ALA A 62 -10.01 -0.06 3.58
CA ALA A 62 -10.57 0.97 4.43
C ALA A 62 -10.30 2.37 3.87
N THR A 63 -11.35 3.19 3.73
CA THR A 63 -11.23 4.55 3.19
C THR A 63 -11.01 5.62 4.25
N LYS A 64 -11.00 5.22 5.52
CA LYS A 64 -10.84 6.10 6.67
C LYS A 64 -10.04 5.36 7.74
N LEU A 65 -8.87 5.89 8.09
CA LEU A 65 -8.01 5.36 9.13
C LEU A 65 -7.99 6.36 10.28
N TYR A 66 -8.37 5.91 11.47
CA TYR A 66 -8.35 6.76 12.65
C TYR A 66 -7.02 6.59 13.37
N THR A 67 -6.41 7.70 13.76
CA THR A 67 -5.19 7.69 14.54
C THR A 67 -5.05 8.93 15.40
N SER A 68 -4.20 8.83 16.41
CA SER A 68 -3.79 9.97 17.23
C SER A 68 -2.32 9.79 17.57
N GLN A 69 -1.54 10.85 17.38
CA GLN A 69 -0.13 10.91 17.69
C GLN A 69 0.68 9.75 17.07
N LYS A 70 0.31 9.28 15.87
CA LYS A 70 1.07 8.24 15.17
C LYS A 70 2.27 8.85 14.44
N LEU A 71 3.43 8.22 14.58
CA LEU A 71 4.66 8.63 13.93
C LEU A 71 4.86 7.89 12.61
N ALA A 72 5.56 8.52 11.68
CA ALA A 72 5.99 7.88 10.45
C ALA A 72 7.07 6.83 10.76
N TRP A 73 6.98 5.72 10.04
CA TRP A 73 7.98 4.68 10.03
C TRP A 73 9.20 5.13 9.22
N ILE A 74 10.38 4.89 9.79
CA ILE A 74 11.66 5.11 9.12
C ILE A 74 12.36 3.77 8.90
N CYS A 75 12.54 2.99 9.97
CA CYS A 75 13.12 1.65 9.94
C CYS A 75 12.65 0.83 11.15
N SER A 76 13.00 -0.46 11.19
CA SER A 76 12.70 -1.33 12.33
C SER A 76 13.35 -0.87 13.63
N ASP A 77 14.56 -0.33 13.53
CA ASP A 77 15.39 0.05 14.70
C ASP A 77 14.82 1.29 15.42
N GLN A 78 13.84 1.97 14.82
CA GLN A 78 13.10 3.07 15.43
C GLN A 78 12.14 2.59 16.54
N LEU A 79 11.68 1.34 16.49
CA LEU A 79 10.71 0.83 17.45
C LEU A 79 11.35 0.71 18.84
N GLY A 80 10.73 1.34 19.85
CA GLY A 80 11.27 1.44 21.21
C GLY A 80 12.31 2.55 21.40
N PHE A 81 12.76 3.19 20.31
CA PHE A 81 13.73 4.29 20.31
C PHE A 81 13.19 5.50 19.53
N GLU A 82 11.87 5.72 19.52
CA GLU A 82 11.24 6.74 18.68
C GLU A 82 11.73 8.17 18.92
N ASP A 83 12.27 8.46 20.11
CA ASP A 83 12.82 9.77 20.46
C ASP A 83 14.15 10.09 19.76
N ASP A 84 14.89 9.08 19.30
CA ASP A 84 16.16 9.23 18.60
C ASP A 84 15.98 9.50 17.09
N TYR A 85 14.72 9.52 16.62
CA TYR A 85 14.38 9.64 15.20
C TYR A 85 13.53 10.89 14.91
N PRO A 86 13.54 11.40 13.66
CA PRO A 86 12.66 12.48 13.23
C PRO A 86 11.18 12.21 13.49
N LYS A 87 10.50 13.14 14.17
CA LYS A 87 9.09 13.02 14.56
C LYS A 87 8.14 13.53 13.47
N ILE A 88 8.00 12.79 12.38
CA ILE A 88 7.00 13.08 11.35
C ILE A 88 5.66 12.50 11.79
N ARG A 89 4.67 13.35 12.07
CA ARG A 89 3.35 12.92 12.57
C ARG A 89 2.36 12.67 11.43
N ALA A 90 1.57 11.62 11.57
CA ALA A 90 0.35 11.44 10.80
C ALA A 90 -0.68 12.50 11.23
N PRO A 91 -1.59 12.93 10.34
CA PRO A 91 -2.71 13.79 10.72
C PRO A 91 -3.57 13.09 11.80
N ASP A 92 -3.83 13.81 12.89
CA ASP A 92 -4.69 13.31 13.97
C ASP A 92 -6.15 13.23 13.51
N GLY A 93 -6.88 12.28 14.10
CA GLY A 93 -8.26 11.99 13.74
C GLY A 93 -8.35 11.10 12.52
N ALA A 94 -9.12 11.52 11.52
CA ALA A 94 -9.47 10.69 10.37
C ALA A 94 -8.57 10.97 9.15
N LEU A 95 -7.64 10.06 8.88
CA LEU A 95 -6.90 10.04 7.62
C LEU A 95 -7.77 9.41 6.52
N LEU A 96 -8.17 10.23 5.53
CA LEU A 96 -9.01 9.80 4.41
C LEU A 96 -8.17 9.24 3.28
N ILE A 97 -8.47 8.02 2.85
CA ILE A 97 -7.78 7.38 1.72
C ILE A 97 -8.47 7.79 0.42
N ASN A 98 -7.69 8.36 -0.50
CA ASN A 98 -8.18 8.88 -1.77
C ASN A 98 -7.93 7.97 -2.96
N GLY A 99 -7.02 6.99 -2.85
CA GLY A 99 -6.70 6.03 -3.90
C GLY A 99 -5.87 4.88 -3.37
N PHE A 100 -5.71 3.83 -4.18
CA PHE A 100 -5.01 2.61 -3.78
C PHE A 100 -3.90 2.26 -4.78
N LEU A 101 -2.70 2.00 -4.29
CA LEU A 101 -1.66 1.28 -5.03
C LEU A 101 -1.76 -0.21 -4.66
N LEU A 102 -2.01 -1.04 -5.66
CA LEU A 102 -2.15 -2.48 -5.52
C LEU A 102 -0.84 -3.15 -5.95
N CYS A 103 0.01 -3.44 -4.98
CA CYS A 103 1.33 -4.02 -5.24
C CYS A 103 1.25 -5.53 -5.53
N PHE A 104 1.84 -5.94 -6.65
CA PHE A 104 2.01 -7.33 -7.07
C PHE A 104 3.50 -7.64 -7.12
N ASP A 105 3.98 -8.60 -6.36
CA ASP A 105 5.36 -9.04 -6.42
C ASP A 105 5.56 -9.98 -7.62
N ALA A 106 6.33 -9.52 -8.61
CA ALA A 106 6.66 -10.28 -9.81
C ALA A 106 7.49 -11.55 -9.53
N SER A 107 8.23 -11.56 -8.41
CA SER A 107 9.07 -12.69 -8.01
C SER A 107 8.34 -13.74 -7.17
N ALA A 108 7.13 -13.42 -6.69
CA ALA A 108 6.35 -14.29 -5.82
C ALA A 108 5.33 -15.17 -6.58
N ASN A 109 4.56 -15.96 -5.84
CA ASN A 109 3.47 -16.76 -6.41
C ASN A 109 2.37 -15.85 -6.97
N PHE A 110 2.42 -15.62 -8.28
CA PHE A 110 1.55 -14.68 -8.98
C PHE A 110 0.08 -15.14 -9.06
N GLU A 111 -0.16 -16.44 -9.14
CA GLU A 111 -1.51 -17.02 -9.18
C GLU A 111 -2.26 -16.76 -7.86
N ARG A 112 -1.58 -16.94 -6.73
CA ARG A 112 -2.12 -16.64 -5.40
C ARG A 112 -2.46 -15.16 -5.24
N GLN A 113 -1.60 -14.27 -5.75
CA GLN A 113 -1.87 -12.83 -5.74
C GLN A 113 -3.08 -12.46 -6.62
N CYS A 114 -3.21 -13.09 -7.80
CA CYS A 114 -4.38 -12.91 -8.66
C CYS A 114 -5.67 -13.43 -8.01
N ALA A 115 -5.62 -14.54 -7.25
CA ALA A 115 -6.76 -15.02 -6.48
C ALA A 115 -7.15 -14.02 -5.39
N PHE A 116 -6.17 -13.52 -4.64
CA PHE A 116 -6.38 -12.51 -3.60
C PHE A 116 -6.98 -11.20 -4.16
N LEU A 117 -6.55 -10.76 -5.34
CA LEU A 117 -7.14 -9.59 -6.00
C LEU A 117 -8.64 -9.75 -6.27
N LYS A 118 -9.09 -10.96 -6.63
CA LYS A 118 -10.51 -11.24 -6.82
C LYS A 118 -11.30 -11.17 -5.51
N GLU A 119 -10.68 -11.53 -4.39
CA GLU A 119 -11.28 -11.39 -3.04
C GLU A 119 -11.39 -9.92 -2.63
N VAL A 120 -10.40 -9.09 -2.99
CA VAL A 120 -10.35 -7.66 -2.65
C VAL A 120 -11.20 -6.79 -3.58
N ALA A 121 -11.40 -7.21 -4.83
CA ALA A 121 -12.11 -6.44 -5.86
C ALA A 121 -13.49 -5.90 -5.46
N PRO A 122 -14.39 -6.69 -4.80
CA PRO A 122 -15.69 -6.17 -4.36
C PRO A 122 -15.58 -5.01 -3.36
N TYR A 123 -14.58 -5.07 -2.47
CA TYR A 123 -14.35 -4.04 -1.47
C TYR A 123 -13.76 -2.76 -2.09
N LEU A 124 -12.84 -2.90 -3.05
CA LEU A 124 -12.33 -1.78 -3.85
C LEU A 124 -13.44 -1.07 -4.65
N ALA A 125 -14.34 -1.85 -5.27
CA ALA A 125 -15.49 -1.29 -5.99
C ALA A 125 -16.41 -0.48 -5.04
N LYS A 126 -16.64 -0.98 -3.82
CA LYS A 126 -17.42 -0.28 -2.79
C LYS A 126 -16.72 0.99 -2.29
N ALA A 127 -15.40 1.00 -2.24
CA ALA A 127 -14.62 2.15 -1.80
C ALA A 127 -14.74 3.36 -2.74
N LYS A 128 -15.07 3.15 -4.02
CA LYS A 128 -15.22 4.20 -5.04
C LYS A 128 -14.00 5.14 -5.10
N ARG A 129 -12.81 4.59 -4.93
CA ARG A 129 -11.52 5.29 -5.09
C ARG A 129 -10.76 4.70 -6.26
N PRO A 130 -10.03 5.49 -7.07
CA PRO A 130 -9.18 4.96 -8.12
C PRO A 130 -8.11 4.04 -7.53
N CYS A 131 -7.72 3.03 -8.31
CA CYS A 131 -6.58 2.17 -7.99
C CYS A 131 -5.61 2.07 -9.17
N VAL A 132 -4.34 1.79 -8.87
CA VAL A 132 -3.28 1.50 -9.83
C VAL A 132 -2.63 0.18 -9.44
N LEU A 133 -2.42 -0.71 -10.40
CA LEU A 133 -1.64 -1.92 -10.19
C LEU A 133 -0.15 -1.59 -10.33
N ALA A 134 0.63 -1.87 -9.30
CA ALA A 134 2.09 -1.74 -9.33
C ALA A 134 2.70 -3.15 -9.32
N VAL A 135 3.26 -3.58 -10.45
CA VAL A 135 4.01 -4.84 -10.52
C VAL A 135 5.42 -4.55 -10.03
N THR A 136 5.72 -4.98 -8.82
CA THR A 136 6.95 -4.71 -8.07
C THR A 136 7.99 -5.81 -8.27
N LYS A 137 9.26 -5.48 -7.99
CA LYS A 137 10.42 -6.38 -8.09
C LYS A 137 10.65 -6.95 -9.50
N MET A 138 10.33 -6.16 -10.51
CA MET A 138 10.52 -6.54 -11.91
C MET A 138 11.98 -6.83 -12.27
N ASP A 139 12.93 -6.25 -11.55
CA ASP A 139 14.36 -6.53 -11.67
C ASP A 139 14.71 -8.02 -11.46
N LEU A 140 13.95 -8.72 -10.62
CA LEU A 140 14.19 -10.14 -10.31
C LEU A 140 13.75 -11.09 -11.44
N ILE A 141 12.89 -10.64 -12.35
CA ILE A 141 12.39 -11.43 -13.48
C ILE A 141 12.74 -10.84 -14.84
N ALA A 142 13.56 -9.78 -14.88
CA ALA A 142 13.85 -9.04 -16.11
C ALA A 142 14.42 -9.91 -17.25
N ASN A 143 15.12 -10.99 -16.90
CA ASN A 143 15.70 -11.94 -17.87
C ASN A 143 14.78 -13.14 -18.18
N GLN A 144 13.50 -13.09 -17.79
CA GLN A 144 12.53 -14.17 -17.95
C GLN A 144 11.29 -13.71 -18.73
N PRO A 145 11.40 -13.45 -20.05
CA PRO A 145 10.33 -12.84 -20.85
C PRO A 145 9.05 -13.70 -20.92
N GLU A 146 9.18 -15.03 -20.94
CA GLU A 146 8.02 -15.93 -20.93
C GLU A 146 7.25 -15.88 -19.60
N LEU A 147 7.98 -15.82 -18.48
CA LEU A 147 7.37 -15.67 -17.15
C LEU A 147 6.65 -14.32 -17.06
N HIS A 148 7.31 -13.25 -17.50
CA HIS A 148 6.73 -11.91 -17.55
C HIS A 148 5.42 -11.88 -18.35
N ALA A 149 5.44 -12.37 -19.60
CA ALA A 149 4.25 -12.41 -20.45
C ALA A 149 3.10 -13.20 -19.80
N ARG A 150 3.40 -14.35 -19.20
CA ARG A 150 2.41 -15.17 -18.47
C ARG A 150 1.81 -14.43 -17.28
N GLN A 151 2.64 -13.76 -16.48
CA GLN A 151 2.18 -13.00 -15.32
C GLN A 151 1.32 -11.79 -15.73
N MET A 152 1.74 -11.04 -16.77
CA MET A 152 0.97 -9.88 -17.24
C MET A 152 -0.39 -10.28 -17.80
N GLU A 153 -0.46 -11.40 -18.52
CA GLU A 153 -1.73 -11.94 -19.00
C GLU A 153 -2.63 -12.43 -17.84
N ALA A 154 -2.05 -13.10 -16.85
CA ALA A 154 -2.79 -13.51 -15.65
C ALA A 154 -3.36 -12.30 -14.89
N LEU A 155 -2.55 -11.24 -14.74
CA LEU A 155 -2.95 -10.00 -14.09
C LEU A 155 -4.10 -9.32 -14.83
N ARG A 156 -3.97 -9.20 -16.16
CA ARG A 156 -5.01 -8.61 -17.02
C ARG A 156 -6.34 -9.33 -16.86
N LYS A 157 -6.33 -10.67 -16.80
CA LYS A 157 -7.53 -11.48 -16.56
C LYS A 157 -8.11 -11.25 -15.18
N ALA A 158 -7.28 -11.22 -14.14
CA ALA A 158 -7.73 -11.01 -12.76
C ALA A 158 -8.31 -9.61 -12.54
N ALA A 159 -7.70 -8.60 -13.16
CA ALA A 159 -8.06 -7.20 -13.02
C ALA A 159 -9.24 -6.74 -13.90
N LYS A 160 -9.73 -7.60 -14.80
CA LYS A 160 -10.80 -7.26 -15.77
C LYS A 160 -12.05 -6.64 -15.14
N ASN A 161 -12.37 -7.01 -13.90
CA ASN A 161 -13.57 -6.54 -13.19
C ASN A 161 -13.31 -5.37 -12.23
N LEU A 162 -12.08 -4.84 -12.17
CA LEU A 162 -11.75 -3.66 -11.36
C LEU A 162 -12.12 -2.39 -12.12
N SER A 163 -13.38 -1.96 -11.99
CA SER A 163 -13.91 -0.79 -12.71
C SER A 163 -13.23 0.54 -12.34
N ASN A 164 -12.57 0.60 -11.19
CA ASN A 164 -11.83 1.75 -10.67
C ASN A 164 -10.33 1.72 -11.01
N LEU A 165 -9.86 0.78 -11.83
CA LEU A 165 -8.47 0.66 -12.22
C LEU A 165 -8.09 1.75 -13.23
N ALA A 166 -7.12 2.59 -12.87
CA ALA A 166 -6.57 3.64 -13.71
C ALA A 166 -5.45 3.14 -14.64
N GLY A 167 -4.76 2.07 -14.28
CA GLY A 167 -3.73 1.45 -15.10
C GLY A 167 -2.81 0.51 -14.31
N THR A 168 -1.82 -0.05 -15.02
CA THR A 168 -0.80 -0.93 -14.49
C THR A 168 0.58 -0.34 -14.77
N VAL A 169 1.47 -0.37 -13.79
CA VAL A 169 2.85 0.14 -13.88
C VAL A 169 3.81 -0.94 -13.39
N GLU A 170 4.80 -1.26 -14.20
CA GLU A 170 5.91 -2.15 -13.84
C GLU A 170 7.00 -1.35 -13.13
N THR A 171 7.45 -1.82 -11.97
CA THR A 171 8.29 -1.07 -11.03
C THR A 171 9.43 -1.93 -10.46
N SER A 172 10.54 -1.27 -10.14
CA SER A 172 11.59 -1.81 -9.27
C SER A 172 11.97 -0.75 -8.26
N ALA A 173 11.64 -0.99 -6.99
CA ALA A 173 12.09 -0.12 -5.91
C ALA A 173 13.62 -0.18 -5.75
N GLN A 174 14.22 -1.36 -5.95
CA GLN A 174 15.66 -1.59 -5.87
C GLN A 174 16.44 -0.76 -6.90
N LEU A 175 15.93 -0.68 -8.13
CA LEU A 175 16.57 0.07 -9.23
C LEU A 175 15.98 1.47 -9.44
N GLY A 176 15.02 1.89 -8.61
CA GLY A 176 14.33 3.18 -8.76
C GLY A 176 13.50 3.30 -10.06
N VAL A 177 13.07 2.19 -10.66
CA VAL A 177 12.34 2.19 -11.93
C VAL A 177 10.85 2.39 -11.68
N ASN A 178 10.30 3.44 -12.31
CA ASN A 178 8.85 3.75 -12.37
C ASN A 178 8.13 3.86 -11.01
N VAL A 179 8.85 3.98 -9.90
CA VAL A 179 8.23 4.17 -8.56
C VAL A 179 7.39 5.45 -8.57
N ASP A 180 7.97 6.56 -9.01
CA ASP A 180 7.27 7.84 -9.14
C ASP A 180 6.11 7.79 -10.15
N GLU A 181 6.24 6.97 -11.21
CA GLU A 181 5.18 6.80 -12.21
C GLU A 181 3.92 6.19 -11.60
N ALA A 182 4.06 5.16 -10.76
CA ALA A 182 2.93 4.54 -10.09
C ALA A 182 2.16 5.55 -9.22
N PHE A 183 2.88 6.38 -8.44
CA PHE A 183 2.27 7.44 -7.64
C PHE A 183 1.66 8.55 -8.50
N ARG A 184 2.32 8.95 -9.60
CA ARG A 184 1.82 10.00 -10.51
C ARG A 184 0.52 9.59 -11.20
N LEU A 185 0.46 8.35 -11.69
CA LEU A 185 -0.73 7.81 -12.33
C LEU A 185 -1.90 7.79 -11.35
N LEU A 186 -1.66 7.34 -10.11
CA LEU A 186 -2.70 7.32 -9.08
C LEU A 186 -3.15 8.75 -8.73
N ALA A 187 -2.22 9.68 -8.53
CA ALA A 187 -2.54 11.06 -8.19
C ALA A 187 -3.39 11.74 -9.29
N GLY A 188 -3.03 11.55 -10.56
CA GLY A 188 -3.82 12.03 -11.69
C GLY A 188 -5.22 11.38 -11.77
N ALA A 189 -5.35 10.09 -11.42
CA ALA A 189 -6.65 9.43 -11.34
C ALA A 189 -7.51 9.98 -10.19
N ILE A 190 -6.90 10.30 -9.05
CA ILE A 190 -7.57 10.94 -7.91
C ILE A 190 -8.11 12.30 -8.33
N GLU A 191 -7.32 13.13 -9.00
CA GLU A 191 -7.75 14.44 -9.48
C GLU A 191 -8.92 14.36 -10.45
N LYS A 192 -8.87 13.44 -11.43
CA LYS A 192 -9.97 13.20 -12.38
C LYS A 192 -11.26 12.73 -11.71
N SER A 193 -11.14 12.04 -10.57
CA SER A 193 -12.29 11.54 -9.80
C SER A 193 -12.95 12.58 -8.89
N ARG A 194 -12.30 13.72 -8.64
CA ARG A 194 -12.90 14.79 -7.85
C ARG A 194 -14.03 15.45 -8.65
N PRO A 195 -15.19 15.72 -8.02
CA PRO A 195 -16.19 16.57 -8.65
C PRO A 195 -15.54 17.90 -9.05
N ARG A 196 -15.73 18.34 -10.29
CA ARG A 196 -15.34 19.70 -10.68
C ARG A 196 -16.08 20.66 -9.73
N ALA A 197 -15.34 21.52 -9.04
CA ALA A 197 -15.96 22.61 -8.29
C ALA A 197 -16.77 23.44 -9.30
N ALA A 198 -18.08 23.55 -9.05
CA ALA A 198 -18.98 24.39 -9.82
C ALA A 198 -18.74 25.86 -9.49
#